data_AF-A0A349J5E6-F1
#
_entry.id   AF-A0A349J5E6-F1
#
_cell.length_a   1.000
_cell.length_b   1.000
_cell.length_c   1.000
_cell.angle_alpha   90.00
_cell.angle_beta   90.00
_cell.angle_gamma   90.00
#
_symmetry.space_group_name_H-M   'P 1'
#
loop_
_entity.id
_entity.type
_entity.pdbx_description
1 polymer ?
#
loop_
_entity_poly.entity_id
_entity_poly.type
_entity_poly.pdbx_seq_one_letter_code
_entity_poly.pdbx_strand_id
1 'polypeptide(L)'
;MSPAQRMTVAFSLMGAGLLAVLLAGLIAWSAVGRWQAVSELREAQSQMRRDRPADARRIAAAAQARIPEEPSAALLACDPADPEAVERLAALAPRLTRREERNAVLATVAIARLQAGKPADVDLDGTGDGRLISAMSAALAGRTPGPLYAAGEDPPHLQVQRVVLTTLLRTAWSAGRVEEVRRHAGALWLMRPRAAEAPALRAIIAATTTEVADDAVVTMLQEVKTDRERLVAALGRLVPARQPAFAVRWPAAPATGATP
;
A
#
# COMPACT_ATOMS: atom_id res chain seq x y z
N MET A 1 45.72 -51.28 -18.65
CA MET A 1 44.56 -50.50 -19.16
C MET A 1 44.52 -50.61 -20.67
N SER A 2 43.48 -51.26 -21.20
CA SER A 2 43.35 -51.54 -22.64
C SER A 2 43.05 -50.26 -23.44
N PRO A 3 43.33 -50.22 -24.76
CA PRO A 3 42.99 -49.08 -25.62
C PRO A 3 41.50 -48.68 -25.53
N ALA A 4 40.61 -49.67 -25.46
CA ALA A 4 39.17 -49.45 -25.27
C ALA A 4 38.85 -48.74 -23.95
N GLN A 5 39.49 -49.13 -22.84
CA GLN A 5 39.33 -48.47 -21.54
C GLN A 5 39.81 -47.01 -21.56
N ARG A 6 40.89 -46.69 -22.29
CA ARG A 6 41.38 -45.29 -22.43
C ARG A 6 40.39 -44.43 -23.21
N MET A 7 39.79 -45.00 -24.25
CA MET A 7 38.80 -44.32 -25.07
C MET A 7 37.52 -44.02 -24.26
N THR A 8 37.02 -44.98 -23.48
CA THR A 8 35.87 -44.78 -22.59
C THR A 8 36.12 -43.70 -21.53
N VAL A 9 37.31 -43.69 -20.91
CA VAL A 9 37.69 -42.66 -19.92
C VAL A 9 37.78 -41.28 -20.58
N ALA A 10 38.40 -41.18 -21.76
CA ALA A 10 38.52 -39.91 -22.49
C ALA A 10 37.15 -39.34 -22.87
N PHE A 11 36.24 -40.17 -23.41
CA PHE A 11 34.86 -39.74 -23.71
C PHE A 11 34.07 -39.35 -22.47
N SER A 12 34.25 -40.06 -21.35
CA SER A 12 33.58 -39.72 -20.09
C SER A 12 34.06 -38.38 -19.54
N LEU A 13 35.36 -38.10 -19.60
CA LEU A 13 35.94 -36.82 -19.18
C LEU A 13 35.50 -35.67 -20.11
N MET A 14 35.43 -35.88 -21.42
CA MET A 14 34.87 -34.88 -22.35
C MET A 14 33.39 -34.61 -22.05
N GLY A 15 32.59 -35.66 -21.79
CA GLY A 15 31.18 -35.53 -21.43
C GLY A 15 30.99 -34.75 -20.13
N ALA A 16 31.77 -35.07 -19.09
CA ALA A 16 31.76 -34.34 -17.82
C ALA A 16 32.20 -32.87 -17.99
N GLY A 17 33.23 -32.62 -18.81
CA GLY A 17 33.71 -31.27 -19.11
C GLY A 17 32.67 -30.43 -19.85
N LEU A 18 32.02 -30.99 -20.86
CA LEU A 18 30.94 -30.32 -21.59
C LEU A 18 29.76 -29.99 -20.66
N LEU A 19 29.36 -30.94 -19.81
CA LEU A 19 28.29 -30.73 -18.84
C LEU A 19 28.64 -29.60 -17.86
N ALA A 20 29.88 -29.56 -17.36
CA ALA A 20 30.34 -28.50 -16.47
C ALA A 20 30.32 -27.12 -17.14
N VAL A 21 30.72 -27.01 -18.41
CA VAL A 21 30.67 -25.74 -19.18
C VAL A 21 29.23 -25.30 -19.39
N LEU A 22 28.31 -26.21 -19.73
CA LEU A 22 26.89 -25.88 -19.88
C LEU A 22 26.27 -25.42 -18.56
N LEU A 23 26.58 -26.09 -17.45
CA LEU A 23 26.15 -25.69 -16.11
C LEU A 23 26.70 -24.31 -15.74
N ALA A 24 27.98 -24.05 -15.98
CA ALA A 24 28.60 -22.75 -15.75
C ALA A 24 27.94 -21.64 -16.59
N GLY A 25 27.64 -21.92 -17.86
CA GLY A 25 26.91 -21.00 -18.73
C GLY A 25 25.50 -20.68 -18.22
N LEU A 26 24.75 -21.69 -17.76
CA LEU A 26 23.43 -21.51 -17.17
C LEU A 26 23.48 -20.69 -15.87
N ILE A 27 24.46 -20.95 -15.00
CA ILE A 27 24.67 -20.20 -13.75
C ILE A 27 25.02 -18.74 -14.07
N ALA A 28 25.95 -18.50 -15.00
CA ALA A 28 26.35 -17.15 -15.40
C ALA A 28 25.16 -16.37 -15.99
N TRP A 29 24.36 -16.99 -16.85
CA TRP A 29 23.16 -16.36 -17.43
C TRP A 29 22.12 -16.02 -16.34
N SER A 30 21.85 -16.95 -15.43
CA SER A 30 20.96 -16.71 -14.28
C SER A 30 21.46 -15.57 -13.39
N ALA A 31 22.77 -15.49 -13.16
CA ALA A 31 23.36 -14.41 -12.36
C ALA A 31 23.20 -13.04 -13.03
N VAL A 32 23.41 -12.95 -14.34
CA VAL A 32 23.20 -11.71 -15.11
C VAL A 32 21.72 -11.30 -15.08
N GLY A 33 20.80 -12.25 -15.26
CA GLY A 33 19.37 -11.98 -15.18
C GLY A 33 18.94 -11.43 -13.82
N ARG A 34 19.44 -12.02 -12.72
CA ARG A 34 19.22 -11.54 -11.36
C ARG A 34 19.80 -10.14 -11.13
N TRP A 35 21.01 -9.89 -11.62
CA TRP A 35 21.64 -8.57 -11.50
C TRP A 35 20.82 -7.48 -12.23
N GLN A 36 20.35 -7.76 -13.44
CA GLN A 36 19.47 -6.86 -14.19
C GLN A 36 18.16 -6.61 -13.43
N ALA A 37 17.53 -7.66 -12.90
CA ALA A 37 16.28 -7.54 -12.16
C ALA A 37 16.43 -6.70 -10.89
N VAL A 38 17.53 -6.83 -10.15
CA VAL A 38 17.81 -5.99 -8.97
C VAL A 38 17.99 -4.52 -9.38
N SER A 39 18.64 -4.25 -10.52
CA SER A 39 18.76 -2.89 -11.05
C SER A 39 17.40 -2.31 -11.44
N GLU A 40 16.58 -3.09 -12.15
CA GLU A 40 15.22 -2.72 -12.53
C GLU A 40 14.34 -2.44 -11.31
N LEU A 41 14.43 -3.25 -10.25
CA LEU A 41 13.70 -3.02 -8.99
C LEU A 41 14.08 -1.71 -8.32
N ARG A 42 15.38 -1.40 -8.25
CA ARG A 42 15.86 -0.12 -7.70
C ARG A 42 15.34 1.07 -8.49
N GLU A 43 15.30 0.94 -9.82
CA GLU A 43 14.75 1.98 -10.68
C GLU A 43 13.24 2.11 -10.52
N ALA A 44 12.50 1.01 -10.44
CA ALA A 44 11.06 1.03 -10.18
C ALA A 44 10.73 1.71 -8.83
N GLN A 45 11.51 1.42 -7.78
CA GLN A 45 11.40 2.12 -6.48
C GLN A 45 11.73 3.62 -6.59
N SER A 46 12.70 3.99 -7.41
CA SER A 46 13.02 5.40 -7.72
C SER A 46 11.85 6.12 -8.40
N GLN A 47 11.21 5.47 -9.39
CA GLN A 47 10.04 6.01 -10.06
C GLN A 47 8.82 6.15 -9.12
N MET A 48 8.63 5.21 -8.19
CA MET A 48 7.62 5.35 -7.12
C MET A 48 7.87 6.59 -6.25
N ARG A 49 9.13 6.89 -5.91
CA ARG A 49 9.49 8.08 -5.12
C ARG A 49 9.28 9.40 -5.88
N ARG A 50 9.24 9.34 -7.21
CA ARG A 50 9.01 10.47 -8.12
C ARG A 50 7.53 10.61 -8.52
N ASP A 51 6.62 9.91 -7.84
CA ASP A 51 5.19 9.88 -8.12
C ASP A 51 4.85 9.43 -9.56
N ARG A 52 5.62 8.47 -10.11
CA ARG A 52 5.37 7.84 -11.41
C ARG A 52 5.04 6.35 -11.27
N PRO A 53 3.87 6.00 -10.70
CA PRO A 53 3.53 4.61 -10.38
C PRO A 53 3.35 3.73 -11.62
N ALA A 54 2.87 4.27 -12.75
CA ALA A 54 2.72 3.51 -13.99
C ALA A 54 4.08 3.06 -14.57
N ASP A 55 5.07 3.96 -14.56
CA ASP A 55 6.44 3.64 -14.97
C ASP A 55 7.08 2.63 -14.01
N ALA A 56 6.90 2.82 -12.70
CA ALA A 56 7.39 1.89 -11.70
C ALA A 56 6.85 0.47 -11.91
N ARG A 57 5.54 0.31 -12.13
CA ARG A 57 4.92 -1.00 -12.41
C ARG A 57 5.47 -1.64 -13.68
N ARG A 58 5.60 -0.87 -14.76
CA ARG A 58 6.15 -1.36 -16.04
C ARG A 58 7.57 -1.90 -15.87
N ILE A 59 8.42 -1.17 -15.15
CA ILE A 59 9.81 -1.59 -14.88
C ILE A 59 9.82 -2.80 -13.93
N ALA A 60 8.98 -2.81 -12.90
CA ALA A 60 8.87 -3.94 -11.98
C ALA A 60 8.34 -5.22 -12.66
N ALA A 61 7.47 -5.10 -13.67
CA ALA A 61 7.00 -6.24 -14.45
C ALA A 61 8.15 -6.89 -15.26
N ALA A 62 9.10 -6.09 -15.77
CA ALA A 62 10.31 -6.61 -16.41
C ALA A 62 11.21 -7.37 -15.42
N ALA A 63 11.35 -6.85 -14.19
CA ALA A 63 12.09 -7.53 -13.13
C ALA A 63 11.39 -8.84 -12.72
N GLN A 64 10.06 -8.80 -12.56
CA GLN A 64 9.24 -9.96 -12.19
C GLN A 64 9.33 -11.08 -13.23
N ALA A 65 9.45 -10.75 -14.52
CA ALA A 65 9.65 -11.75 -15.56
C ALA A 65 11.02 -12.47 -15.46
N ARG A 66 12.03 -11.83 -14.84
CA ARG A 66 13.37 -12.40 -14.64
C ARG A 66 13.52 -13.17 -13.33
N ILE A 67 12.85 -12.72 -12.28
CA ILE A 67 12.87 -13.32 -10.93
C ILE A 67 11.44 -13.50 -10.40
N PRO A 68 10.64 -14.40 -10.99
CA PRO A 68 9.23 -14.55 -10.65
C PRO A 68 8.97 -14.97 -9.20
N GLU A 69 9.97 -15.55 -8.55
CA GLU A 69 9.94 -15.95 -7.14
C GLU A 69 10.17 -14.80 -6.15
N GLU A 70 10.65 -13.64 -6.61
CA GLU A 70 11.03 -12.52 -5.75
C GLU A 70 9.80 -11.68 -5.36
N PRO A 71 9.44 -11.61 -4.06
CA PRO A 71 8.22 -10.92 -3.63
C PRO A 71 8.27 -9.42 -3.89
N SER A 72 9.46 -8.80 -3.81
CA SER A 72 9.61 -7.36 -4.02
C SER A 72 9.28 -6.94 -5.46
N ALA A 73 9.59 -7.77 -6.45
CA ALA A 73 9.21 -7.54 -7.84
C ALA A 73 7.72 -7.77 -8.06
N ALA A 74 7.17 -8.85 -7.51
CA ALA A 74 5.75 -9.18 -7.64
C ALA A 74 4.85 -8.10 -7.04
N LEU A 75 5.18 -7.62 -5.83
CA LEU A 75 4.45 -6.57 -5.13
C LEU A 75 4.44 -5.25 -5.91
N LEU A 76 5.58 -4.87 -6.50
CA LEU A 76 5.72 -3.59 -7.20
C LEU A 76 5.13 -3.63 -8.61
N ALA A 77 5.10 -4.80 -9.25
CA ALA A 77 4.46 -5.02 -10.54
C ALA A 77 2.93 -5.17 -10.43
N CYS A 78 2.41 -5.54 -9.26
CA CYS A 78 0.99 -5.80 -9.05
C CYS A 78 0.16 -4.51 -9.23
N ASP A 79 -0.80 -4.55 -10.16
CA ASP A 79 -1.88 -3.58 -10.18
C ASP A 79 -3.05 -4.12 -9.33
N PRO A 80 -3.43 -3.47 -8.22
CA PRO A 80 -4.54 -3.95 -7.39
C PRO A 80 -5.89 -3.91 -8.12
N ALA A 81 -6.00 -3.19 -9.25
CA ALA A 81 -7.20 -3.17 -10.08
C ALA A 81 -7.27 -4.36 -11.06
N ASP A 82 -6.18 -5.10 -11.27
CA ASP A 82 -6.14 -6.31 -12.12
C ASP A 82 -6.35 -7.57 -11.25
N PRO A 83 -7.51 -8.24 -11.34
CA PRO A 83 -7.78 -9.45 -10.56
C PRO A 83 -6.78 -10.58 -10.83
N GLU A 84 -6.26 -10.70 -12.06
CA GLU A 84 -5.29 -11.74 -12.38
C GLU A 84 -3.93 -11.46 -11.73
N ALA A 85 -3.52 -10.20 -11.64
CA ALA A 85 -2.30 -9.82 -10.91
C ALA A 85 -2.41 -10.16 -9.42
N VAL A 86 -3.57 -9.90 -8.81
CA VAL A 86 -3.84 -10.23 -7.41
C VAL A 86 -3.80 -11.75 -7.18
N GLU A 87 -4.37 -12.56 -8.07
CA GLU A 87 -4.32 -14.02 -7.95
C GLU A 87 -2.91 -14.59 -8.19
N ARG A 88 -2.12 -14.02 -9.12
CA ARG A 88 -0.69 -14.36 -9.28
C ARG A 88 0.10 -14.07 -8.00
N LEU A 89 -0.19 -12.93 -7.35
CA LEU A 89 0.44 -12.54 -6.10
C LEU A 89 0.01 -13.46 -4.94
N ALA A 90 -1.26 -13.84 -4.88
CA ALA A 90 -1.77 -14.81 -3.89
C ALA A 90 -1.10 -16.19 -4.04
N ALA A 91 -0.90 -16.66 -5.27
CA ALA A 91 -0.21 -17.92 -5.55
C ALA A 91 1.30 -17.91 -5.19
N LEU A 92 1.91 -16.73 -5.03
CA LEU A 92 3.29 -16.59 -4.57
C LEU A 92 3.42 -16.81 -3.05
N ALA A 93 2.43 -16.38 -2.26
CA ALA A 93 2.52 -16.37 -0.79
C ALA A 93 2.91 -17.73 -0.16
N PRO A 94 2.36 -18.90 -0.58
CA PRO A 94 2.72 -20.19 -0.02
C PRO A 94 4.17 -20.62 -0.30
N ARG A 95 4.83 -19.98 -1.28
CA ARG A 95 6.22 -20.31 -1.70
C ARG A 95 7.25 -19.51 -0.92
N LEU A 96 6.83 -18.48 -0.17
CA LEU A 96 7.71 -17.60 0.58
C LEU A 96 8.06 -18.21 1.94
N THR A 97 9.35 -18.31 2.22
CA THR A 97 9.87 -18.90 3.47
C THR A 97 9.93 -17.89 4.61
N ARG A 98 10.17 -16.61 4.29
CA ARG A 98 10.25 -15.53 5.26
C ARG A 98 8.85 -15.03 5.64
N ARG A 99 8.56 -15.05 6.94
CA ARG A 99 7.27 -14.61 7.50
C ARG A 99 6.93 -13.18 7.10
N GLU A 100 7.88 -12.25 7.17
CA GLU A 100 7.65 -10.83 6.83
C GLU A 100 7.23 -10.65 5.37
N GLU A 101 7.95 -11.26 4.43
CA GLU A 101 7.64 -11.21 3.00
C GLU A 101 6.29 -11.83 2.69
N ARG A 102 5.99 -12.98 3.29
CA ARG A 102 4.69 -13.64 3.16
C ARG A 102 3.56 -12.76 3.68
N ASN A 103 3.72 -12.16 4.86
CA ASN A 103 2.72 -11.28 5.45
C ASN A 103 2.48 -10.04 4.60
N ALA A 104 3.53 -9.44 4.03
CA ALA A 104 3.40 -8.29 3.12
C ALA A 104 2.61 -8.65 1.84
N VAL A 105 2.85 -9.82 1.27
CA VAL A 105 2.12 -10.35 0.12
C VAL A 105 0.65 -10.61 0.47
N LEU A 106 0.38 -11.33 1.56
CA LEU A 106 -0.99 -11.63 2.02
C LEU A 106 -1.76 -10.35 2.37
N ALA A 107 -1.13 -9.38 3.02
CA ALA A 107 -1.75 -8.10 3.36
C ALA A 107 -2.11 -7.30 2.09
N THR A 108 -1.24 -7.32 1.08
CA THR A 108 -1.51 -6.66 -0.21
C THR A 108 -2.69 -7.31 -0.94
N VAL A 109 -2.73 -8.65 -0.97
CA VAL A 109 -3.85 -9.42 -1.55
C VAL A 109 -5.16 -9.10 -0.82
N ALA A 110 -5.15 -9.10 0.52
CA ALA A 110 -6.32 -8.78 1.33
C ALA A 110 -6.87 -7.38 1.05
N ILE A 111 -5.99 -6.38 1.01
CA ILE A 111 -6.36 -4.99 0.70
C ILE A 111 -6.97 -4.90 -0.70
N ALA A 112 -6.34 -5.52 -1.70
CA ALA A 112 -6.83 -5.50 -3.07
C ALA A 112 -8.22 -6.16 -3.18
N ARG A 113 -8.43 -7.32 -2.54
CA ARG A 113 -9.73 -8.00 -2.50
C ARG A 113 -10.80 -7.16 -1.82
N LEU A 114 -10.50 -6.59 -0.65
CA LEU A 114 -11.43 -5.71 0.06
C LEU A 114 -11.81 -4.47 -0.76
N GLN A 115 -10.85 -3.86 -1.46
CA GLN A 115 -11.12 -2.73 -2.35
C GLN A 115 -11.99 -3.12 -3.55
N ALA A 116 -11.88 -4.36 -4.02
CA ALA A 116 -12.74 -4.93 -5.06
C ALA A 116 -14.11 -5.43 -4.53
N GLY A 117 -14.43 -5.18 -3.25
CA GLY A 117 -15.69 -5.63 -2.64
C GLY A 117 -15.76 -7.13 -2.33
N LYS A 118 -14.61 -7.82 -2.36
CA LYS A 118 -14.49 -9.24 -2.01
C LYS A 118 -14.02 -9.39 -0.56
N PRO A 119 -14.30 -10.53 0.10
CA PRO A 119 -13.69 -10.83 1.38
C PRO A 119 -12.16 -10.92 1.26
N ALA A 120 -11.46 -10.63 2.36
CA ALA A 120 -10.00 -10.63 2.38
C ALA A 120 -9.41 -12.02 2.09
N ASP A 121 -10.01 -13.08 2.66
CA ASP A 121 -9.65 -14.50 2.48
C ASP A 121 -8.13 -14.76 2.50
N VAL A 122 -7.46 -14.28 3.56
CA VAL A 122 -6.05 -14.56 3.86
C VAL A 122 -5.87 -14.85 5.35
N ASP A 123 -4.87 -15.67 5.67
CA ASP A 123 -4.47 -15.96 7.05
C ASP A 123 -3.41 -14.96 7.52
N LEU A 124 -3.82 -14.02 8.36
CA LEU A 124 -2.96 -13.00 9.00
C LEU A 124 -3.24 -12.90 10.51
N ASP A 125 -3.80 -13.96 11.10
CA ASP A 125 -4.24 -13.94 12.49
C ASP A 125 -3.06 -13.71 13.45
N GLY A 126 -3.30 -12.88 14.47
CA GLY A 126 -2.28 -12.50 15.45
C GLY A 126 -1.19 -11.54 14.93
N THR A 127 -1.37 -10.95 13.74
CA THR A 127 -0.46 -9.91 13.21
C THR A 127 -1.11 -8.52 13.26
N GLY A 128 -0.29 -7.48 13.40
CA GLY A 128 -0.76 -6.10 13.34
C GLY A 128 -1.47 -5.76 12.01
N ASP A 129 -0.98 -6.33 10.89
CA ASP A 129 -1.65 -6.18 9.59
C ASP A 129 -3.03 -6.84 9.57
N GLY A 130 -3.14 -8.07 10.07
CA GLY A 130 -4.42 -8.81 10.14
C GLY A 130 -5.47 -8.07 10.95
N ARG A 131 -5.07 -7.43 12.06
CA ARG A 131 -5.96 -6.57 12.87
C ARG A 131 -6.44 -5.35 12.11
N LEU A 132 -5.55 -4.65 11.41
CA LEU A 132 -5.90 -3.50 10.59
C LEU A 132 -6.80 -3.88 9.41
N ILE A 133 -6.52 -5.01 8.74
CA ILE A 133 -7.34 -5.54 7.64
C ILE A 133 -8.73 -5.95 8.14
N SER A 134 -8.82 -6.55 9.32
CA SER A 134 -10.10 -6.87 9.97
C SER A 134 -10.91 -5.61 10.29
N ALA A 135 -10.25 -4.57 10.80
CA ALA A 135 -10.88 -3.26 11.04
C ALA A 135 -11.38 -2.60 9.75
N MET A 136 -10.60 -2.67 8.67
CA MET A 136 -10.99 -2.20 7.35
C MET A 136 -12.21 -2.96 6.81
N SER A 137 -12.19 -4.30 6.90
CA SER A 137 -13.30 -5.16 6.49
C SER A 137 -14.59 -4.82 7.26
N ALA A 138 -14.51 -4.64 8.58
CA ALA A 138 -15.63 -4.21 9.41
C ALA A 138 -16.18 -2.85 8.95
N ALA A 139 -15.31 -1.86 8.73
CA ALA A 139 -15.72 -0.53 8.29
C ALA A 139 -16.41 -0.56 6.91
N LEU A 140 -15.86 -1.31 5.95
CA LEU A 140 -16.45 -1.46 4.61
C LEU A 140 -17.82 -2.15 4.67
N ALA A 141 -18.02 -3.07 5.61
CA ALA A 141 -19.31 -3.72 5.88
C ALA A 141 -20.27 -2.87 6.73
N GLY A 142 -19.95 -1.61 7.03
CA GLY A 142 -20.77 -0.73 7.87
C GLY A 142 -20.81 -1.12 9.36
N ARG A 143 -19.89 -1.98 9.81
CA ARG A 143 -19.76 -2.41 11.21
C ARG A 143 -18.73 -1.54 11.93
N THR A 144 -18.85 -1.47 13.26
CA THR A 144 -17.87 -0.79 14.11
C THR A 144 -16.53 -1.54 14.05
N PRO A 145 -15.43 -0.86 13.67
CA PRO A 145 -14.11 -1.47 13.69
C PRO A 145 -13.69 -1.86 15.12
N GLY A 146 -13.02 -3.01 15.26
CA GLY A 146 -12.38 -3.39 16.51
C GLY A 146 -11.13 -2.55 16.83
N PRO A 147 -10.45 -2.83 17.95
CA PRO A 147 -9.18 -2.21 18.29
C PRO A 147 -8.16 -2.36 17.16
N LEU A 148 -7.47 -1.27 16.81
CA LEU A 148 -6.49 -1.24 15.71
C LEU A 148 -5.11 -1.79 16.09
N TYR A 149 -4.82 -1.88 17.40
CA TYR A 149 -3.55 -2.34 17.95
C TYR A 149 -3.79 -3.20 19.18
N ALA A 150 -2.97 -4.23 19.39
CA ALA A 150 -2.90 -4.96 20.64
C ALA A 150 -1.44 -5.11 21.11
N ALA A 151 -1.25 -5.24 22.42
CA ALA A 151 0.06 -5.45 23.00
C ALA A 151 0.62 -6.82 22.58
N GLY A 152 1.90 -6.86 22.20
CA GLY A 152 2.59 -8.10 21.82
C GLY A 152 2.43 -8.53 20.35
N GLU A 153 1.74 -7.75 19.52
CA GLU A 153 1.67 -7.99 18.07
C GLU A 153 2.84 -7.35 17.32
N ASP A 154 3.22 -7.98 16.20
CA ASP A 154 4.18 -7.39 15.24
C ASP A 154 3.65 -6.04 14.75
N PRO A 155 4.51 -5.01 14.63
CA PRO A 155 4.08 -3.72 14.12
C PRO A 155 3.58 -3.87 12.67
N PRO A 156 2.45 -3.23 12.31
CA PRO A 156 1.92 -3.33 10.96
C PRO A 156 2.82 -2.64 9.94
N HIS A 157 2.78 -3.10 8.71
CA HIS A 157 3.46 -2.44 7.61
C HIS A 157 2.89 -1.03 7.41
N LEU A 158 3.77 -0.04 7.24
CA LEU A 158 3.38 1.38 7.13
C LEU A 158 2.35 1.62 6.02
N GLN A 159 2.47 0.93 4.88
CA GLN A 159 1.53 1.08 3.76
C GLN A 159 0.16 0.47 4.06
N VAL A 160 0.10 -0.67 4.75
CA VAL A 160 -1.15 -1.28 5.24
C VAL A 160 -1.85 -0.29 6.16
N GLN A 161 -1.12 0.23 7.15
CA GLN A 161 -1.64 1.23 8.07
C GLN A 161 -2.19 2.47 7.37
N ARG A 162 -1.49 3.00 6.36
CA ARG A 162 -1.94 4.17 5.61
C ARG A 162 -3.24 3.89 4.84
N VAL A 163 -3.32 2.77 4.13
CA VAL A 163 -4.51 2.41 3.34
C VAL A 163 -5.71 2.16 4.25
N VAL A 164 -5.51 1.45 5.35
CA VAL A 164 -6.55 1.17 6.34
C VAL A 164 -7.06 2.45 6.97
N LEU A 165 -6.17 3.31 7.51
CA LEU A 165 -6.59 4.57 8.13
C LEU A 165 -7.29 5.52 7.15
N THR A 166 -6.86 5.54 5.89
CA THR A 166 -7.53 6.32 4.84
C THR A 166 -8.94 5.79 4.57
N THR A 167 -9.12 4.46 4.57
CA THR A 167 -10.43 3.83 4.43
C THR A 167 -11.31 4.11 5.63
N LEU A 168 -10.79 3.95 6.85
CA LEU A 168 -11.52 4.28 8.08
C LEU A 168 -11.93 5.75 8.14
N LEU A 169 -11.03 6.67 7.79
CA LEU A 169 -11.34 8.11 7.68
C LEU A 169 -12.49 8.35 6.70
N ARG A 170 -12.43 7.78 5.50
CA ARG A 170 -13.48 7.92 4.47
C ARG A 170 -14.83 7.36 4.92
N THR A 171 -14.83 6.18 5.55
CA THR A 171 -16.06 5.56 6.07
C THR A 171 -16.64 6.37 7.22
N ALA A 172 -15.81 6.84 8.16
CA ALA A 172 -16.23 7.71 9.26
C ALA A 172 -16.80 9.03 8.74
N TRP A 173 -16.15 9.63 7.74
CA TRP A 173 -16.59 10.86 7.10
C TRP A 173 -17.97 10.70 6.45
N SER A 174 -18.14 9.63 5.67
CA SER A 174 -19.41 9.35 4.98
C SER A 174 -20.55 9.06 5.96
N ALA A 175 -20.23 8.51 7.12
CA ALA A 175 -21.17 8.25 8.21
C ALA A 175 -21.40 9.46 9.15
N GLY A 176 -20.71 10.60 8.93
CA GLY A 176 -20.83 11.77 9.80
C GLY A 176 -20.24 11.60 11.21
N ARG A 177 -19.35 10.62 11.43
CA ARG A 177 -18.77 10.29 12.74
C ARG A 177 -17.57 11.19 13.05
N VAL A 178 -17.85 12.41 13.53
CA VAL A 178 -16.86 13.50 13.74
C VAL A 178 -15.65 13.06 14.58
N GLU A 179 -15.87 12.34 15.68
CA GLU A 179 -14.77 11.90 16.56
C GLU A 179 -13.83 10.91 15.86
N GLU A 180 -14.38 9.96 15.10
CA GLU A 180 -13.60 9.00 14.32
C GLU A 180 -12.85 9.69 13.17
N VAL A 181 -13.47 10.67 12.50
CA VAL A 181 -12.80 11.50 11.50
C VAL A 181 -11.57 12.18 12.11
N ARG A 182 -11.73 12.83 13.27
CA ARG A 182 -10.62 13.48 14.00
C ARG A 182 -9.52 12.48 14.32
N ARG A 183 -9.88 11.31 14.87
CA ARG A 183 -8.94 10.26 15.28
C ARG A 183 -8.12 9.74 14.09
N HIS A 184 -8.77 9.40 12.98
CA HIS A 184 -8.09 8.84 11.81
C HIS A 184 -7.28 9.89 11.05
N ALA A 185 -7.78 11.14 10.95
CA ALA A 185 -7.01 12.24 10.38
C ALA A 185 -5.75 12.55 11.22
N GLY A 186 -5.87 12.54 12.55
CA GLY A 186 -4.75 12.68 13.48
C GLY A 186 -3.70 11.59 13.29
N ALA A 187 -4.12 10.33 13.22
CA ALA A 187 -3.22 9.21 12.97
C ALA A 187 -2.48 9.35 11.63
N LEU A 188 -3.19 9.70 10.54
CA LEU A 188 -2.58 9.92 9.22
C LEU A 188 -1.59 11.08 9.22
N TRP A 189 -1.90 12.17 9.93
CA TRP A 189 -0.99 13.32 10.04
C TRP A 189 0.30 12.95 10.78
N LEU A 190 0.20 12.21 11.90
CA LEU A 190 1.36 11.76 12.68
C LEU A 190 2.27 10.82 11.88
N MET A 191 1.71 9.99 10.99
CA MET A 191 2.51 9.11 10.13
C MET A 191 3.36 9.88 9.10
N ARG A 192 2.83 11.00 8.56
CA ARG A 192 3.51 11.78 7.51
C ARG A 192 3.30 13.29 7.69
N PRO A 193 3.91 13.91 8.72
CA PRO A 193 3.67 15.32 9.04
C PRO A 193 4.16 16.30 7.96
N ARG A 194 5.03 15.83 7.04
CA ARG A 194 5.60 16.62 5.93
C ARG A 194 4.95 16.31 4.57
N ALA A 195 3.90 15.50 4.52
CA ALA A 195 3.21 15.20 3.27
C ALA A 195 2.44 16.43 2.74
N ALA A 196 2.17 16.48 1.43
CA ALA A 196 1.45 17.59 0.81
C ALA A 196 0.04 17.77 1.40
N GLU A 197 -0.56 16.69 1.88
CA GLU A 197 -1.88 16.64 2.51
C GLU A 197 -1.89 17.14 3.97
N ALA A 198 -0.72 17.38 4.58
CA ALA A 198 -0.62 17.73 5.99
C ALA A 198 -1.41 19.00 6.40
N PRO A 199 -1.45 20.09 5.60
CA PRO A 199 -2.32 21.23 5.91
C PRO A 199 -3.80 20.86 5.94
N ALA A 200 -4.26 20.01 5.01
CA ALA A 200 -5.65 19.56 4.96
C ALA A 200 -6.00 18.69 6.18
N LEU A 201 -5.12 17.76 6.55
CA LEU A 201 -5.33 16.93 7.74
C LEU A 201 -5.36 17.76 9.03
N ARG A 202 -4.46 18.75 9.17
CA ARG A 202 -4.48 19.69 10.32
C ARG A 202 -5.78 20.47 10.38
N ALA A 203 -6.25 21.01 9.26
CA ALA A 203 -7.51 21.73 9.19
C ALA A 203 -8.71 20.84 9.56
N ILE A 204 -8.73 19.58 9.12
CA ILE A 204 -9.76 18.59 9.50
C ILE A 204 -9.73 18.36 11.02
N ILE A 205 -8.55 18.11 11.60
CA ILE A 205 -8.40 17.88 13.04
C ILE A 205 -8.89 19.10 13.83
N ALA A 206 -8.49 20.30 13.43
CA ALA A 206 -8.90 21.55 14.07
C ALA A 206 -10.41 21.77 13.99
N ALA A 207 -11.00 21.63 12.79
CA ALA A 207 -12.45 21.80 12.59
C ALA A 207 -13.29 20.79 13.37
N THR A 208 -12.78 19.58 13.58
CA THR A 208 -13.47 18.50 14.32
C THR A 208 -13.15 18.47 15.81
N THR A 209 -12.32 19.38 16.31
CA THR A 209 -12.00 19.54 17.73
C THR A 209 -12.80 20.68 18.32
N THR A 210 -13.54 20.44 19.40
CA THR A 210 -14.48 21.40 20.00
C THR A 210 -13.78 22.62 20.62
N GLU A 211 -12.56 22.43 21.11
CA GLU A 211 -11.81 23.46 21.86
C GLU A 211 -11.07 24.45 20.96
N VAL A 212 -10.99 24.19 19.65
CA VAL A 212 -10.27 25.07 18.71
C VAL A 212 -11.21 26.19 18.23
N ALA A 213 -10.79 27.43 18.44
CA ALA A 213 -11.55 28.61 18.03
C ALA A 213 -11.69 28.71 16.50
N ASP A 214 -12.80 29.29 16.04
CA ASP A 214 -13.17 29.34 14.62
C ASP A 214 -12.14 30.10 13.75
N ASP A 215 -11.55 31.17 14.28
CA ASP A 215 -10.50 31.96 13.64
C ASP A 215 -9.23 31.14 13.38
N ALA A 216 -8.85 30.28 14.33
CA ALA A 216 -7.73 29.35 14.18
C ALA A 216 -8.03 28.29 13.10
N VAL A 217 -9.25 27.74 13.08
CA VAL A 217 -9.68 26.79 12.04
C VAL A 217 -9.64 27.45 10.65
N VAL A 218 -10.17 28.66 10.52
CA VAL A 218 -10.15 29.44 9.26
C VAL A 218 -8.70 29.70 8.81
N THR A 219 -7.80 30.03 9.73
CA THR A 219 -6.38 30.23 9.42
C THR A 219 -5.73 28.96 8.87
N MET A 220 -5.96 27.81 9.52
CA MET A 220 -5.43 26.53 9.03
C MET A 220 -6.00 26.13 7.66
N LEU A 221 -7.28 26.41 7.42
CA LEU A 221 -7.90 26.18 6.11
C LEU A 221 -7.27 27.01 5.00
N GLN A 222 -6.73 28.21 5.29
CA GLN A 222 -6.04 29.03 4.30
C GLN A 222 -4.71 28.42 3.84
N GLU A 223 -4.06 27.61 4.67
CA GLU A 223 -2.82 26.89 4.32
C GLU A 223 -3.05 25.76 3.31
N VAL A 224 -4.30 25.33 3.11
CA VAL A 224 -4.68 24.31 2.13
C VAL A 224 -4.63 24.91 0.73
N LYS A 225 -3.71 24.39 -0.10
CA LYS A 225 -3.46 24.91 -1.46
C LYS A 225 -4.39 24.30 -2.51
N THR A 226 -4.79 23.04 -2.34
CA THR A 226 -5.54 22.25 -3.33
C THR A 226 -6.93 21.91 -2.79
N ASP A 227 -7.97 22.01 -3.62
CA ASP A 227 -9.37 21.65 -3.29
C ASP A 227 -9.93 22.31 -2.01
N ARG A 228 -9.36 23.44 -1.58
CA ARG A 228 -9.73 24.11 -0.32
C ARG A 228 -11.23 24.37 -0.20
N GLU A 229 -11.85 24.93 -1.23
CA GLU A 229 -13.28 25.27 -1.20
C GLU A 229 -14.16 24.02 -1.05
N ARG A 230 -13.77 22.91 -1.70
CA ARG A 230 -14.45 21.62 -1.54
C ARG A 230 -14.29 21.08 -0.13
N LEU A 231 -13.09 21.21 0.45
CA LEU A 231 -12.84 20.82 1.85
C LEU A 231 -13.67 21.66 2.82
N VAL A 232 -13.74 22.98 2.63
CA VAL A 232 -14.57 23.89 3.44
C VAL A 232 -16.05 23.49 3.37
N ALA A 233 -16.57 23.26 2.17
CA ALA A 233 -17.95 22.81 1.99
C ALA A 233 -18.21 21.46 2.69
N ALA A 234 -17.30 20.49 2.54
CA ALA A 234 -17.41 19.20 3.18
C ALA A 234 -17.34 19.28 4.72
N LEU A 235 -16.47 20.13 5.26
CA LEU A 235 -16.37 20.39 6.70
C LEU A 235 -17.59 21.12 7.24
N GLY A 236 -18.18 22.05 6.50
CA GLY A 236 -19.44 22.70 6.87
C GLY A 236 -20.59 21.70 7.01
N ARG A 237 -20.62 20.64 6.19
CA ARG A 237 -21.59 19.54 6.33
C ARG A 237 -21.27 18.63 7.51
N LEU A 238 -19.99 18.32 7.74
CA LEU A 238 -19.56 17.42 8.81
C LEU A 238 -19.71 18.08 10.19
N VAL A 239 -19.46 19.38 10.30
CA VAL A 239 -19.52 20.16 11.54
C VAL A 239 -20.35 21.43 11.32
N PRO A 240 -21.69 21.32 11.26
CA PRO A 240 -22.58 22.45 10.91
C PRO A 240 -22.44 23.67 11.81
N ALA A 241 -22.07 23.47 13.08
CA ALA A 241 -21.86 24.56 14.04
C ALA A 241 -20.81 25.59 13.57
N ARG A 242 -19.83 25.18 12.73
CA ARG A 242 -18.77 26.05 12.22
C ARG A 242 -19.11 26.71 10.88
N GLN A 243 -20.25 26.35 10.28
CA GLN A 243 -20.66 26.87 8.97
C GLN A 243 -20.76 28.40 8.92
N PRO A 244 -21.25 29.12 9.95
CA PRO A 244 -21.26 30.59 9.95
C PRO A 244 -19.86 31.18 9.81
N ALA A 245 -18.88 30.66 10.55
CA ALA A 245 -17.49 31.12 10.46
C ALA A 245 -16.88 30.86 9.07
N PHE A 246 -17.18 29.70 8.48
CA PHE A 246 -16.74 29.38 7.12
C PHE A 246 -17.38 30.29 6.07
N ALA A 247 -18.67 30.61 6.20
CA ALA A 247 -19.41 31.44 5.25
C ALA A 247 -18.91 32.89 5.19
N VAL A 248 -18.40 33.44 6.29
CA VAL A 248 -17.78 34.78 6.32
C VAL A 248 -16.60 34.87 5.35
N ARG A 249 -15.76 33.82 5.30
CA ARG A 249 -14.55 33.82 4.48
C ARG A 249 -14.74 33.17 3.10
N TRP A 250 -15.66 32.20 3.00
CA TRP A 250 -15.95 31.43 1.80
C TRP A 250 -17.47 31.36 1.54
N PRO A 251 -18.11 32.48 1.15
CA PRO A 251 -19.56 32.55 0.97
C PRO A 251 -20.10 31.71 -0.20
N ALA A 252 -19.24 31.26 -1.12
CA ALA A 252 -19.60 30.38 -2.24
C ALA A 252 -19.50 28.87 -1.92
N ALA A 253 -18.85 28.50 -0.81
CA ALA A 253 -18.74 27.11 -0.36
C ALA A 253 -20.01 26.48 0.28
N PRO A 254 -21.02 27.22 0.81
CA PRO A 254 -22.09 26.62 1.61
C PRO A 254 -23.19 25.93 0.79
N ALA A 255 -23.14 25.89 -0.54
CA ALA A 255 -24.22 25.35 -1.36
C ALA A 255 -23.73 24.51 -2.55
N THR A 256 -23.24 23.30 -2.28
CA THR A 256 -23.37 22.21 -3.27
C THR A 256 -24.15 21.08 -2.61
N GLY A 257 -25.47 21.18 -2.75
CA GLY A 257 -26.39 20.06 -2.66
C GLY A 257 -26.12 19.12 -3.82
N ALA A 258 -25.18 18.21 -3.63
CA ALA A 258 -25.10 16.95 -4.34
C ALA A 258 -24.37 15.99 -3.39
N THR A 259 -25.15 15.12 -2.76
CA THR A 259 -24.64 13.82 -2.29
C THR A 259 -23.93 13.12 -3.46
N PRO A 260 -22.82 12.41 -3.21
CA PRO A 260 -22.20 11.56 -4.24
C PRO A 260 -23.16 10.47 -4.73
#